data_AF-A0A416JV98-F1
#
_entry.id   AF-A0A416JV98-F1
#
_cell.length_a   1.000
_cell.length_b   1.000
_cell.length_c   1.000
_cell.angle_alpha   90.00
_cell.angle_beta   90.00
_cell.angle_gamma   90.00
#
_symmetry.space_group_name_H-M   'P 1'
#
loop_
_entity.id
_entity.type
_entity.pdbx_description
1 polymer ?
#
loop_
_entity_poly.entity_id
_entity_poly.type
_entity_poly.pdbx_seq_one_letter_code
_entity_poly.pdbx_strand_id
1 'polypeptide(L)'
;MESPTERAIYTVRYAIATMPVVQRGYNFEQASYMRWAGREVLIRLCKHPEIPPLIVIESFRDECDSYSCVNPRTSYVFSCAKDMLEWIIDLLIS
;
A
#
# COMPACT_ATOMS: atom_id res chain seq x y z
N MET A 1 6.70 -1.96 24.56
CA MET A 1 7.22 -2.28 23.22
C MET A 1 6.02 -2.31 22.30
N GLU A 2 5.92 -1.39 21.34
CA GLU A 2 4.93 -1.53 20.26
C GLU A 2 5.23 -2.82 19.50
N SER A 3 4.18 -3.59 19.21
CA SER A 3 4.29 -4.76 18.35
C SER A 3 4.72 -4.35 16.94
N PRO A 4 5.42 -5.21 16.20
CA PRO A 4 5.75 -4.95 14.80
C PRO A 4 4.52 -4.57 13.96
N THR A 5 3.37 -5.15 14.28
CA THR A 5 2.08 -4.86 13.64
C THR A 5 1.57 -3.46 13.95
N GLU A 6 1.66 -2.99 15.20
CA GLU A 6 1.28 -1.62 15.55
C GLU A 6 2.16 -0.59 14.84
N ARG A 7 3.48 -0.83 14.78
CA ARG A 7 4.41 0.01 14.03
C ARG A 7 4.05 0.05 12.55
N ALA A 8 3.74 -1.09 11.95
CA ALA A 8 3.33 -1.17 10.55
C ALA A 8 2.03 -0.41 10.29
N ILE A 9 1.02 -0.58 11.15
CA ILE A 9 -0.25 0.15 11.08
C ILE A 9 -0.02 1.66 11.17
N TYR A 10 0.85 2.11 12.07
CA TYR A 10 1.21 3.51 12.20
C TYR A 10 1.85 4.05 10.90
N THR A 11 2.85 3.35 10.37
CA THR A 11 3.54 3.75 9.12
C THR A 11 2.58 3.81 7.94
N VAL A 12 1.66 2.84 7.82
CA VAL A 12 0.65 2.83 6.74
C VAL A 12 -0.30 4.03 6.87
N ARG A 13 -0.76 4.35 8.09
CA ARG A 13 -1.59 5.55 8.35
C ARG A 13 -0.84 6.82 8.00
N TYR A 14 0.43 6.91 8.39
CA TYR A 14 1.29 8.03 8.04
C TYR A 14 1.41 8.19 6.52
N ALA A 15 1.69 7.09 5.79
CA ALA A 15 1.81 7.12 4.33
C ALA A 15 0.50 7.58 3.67
N ILE A 16 -0.66 7.10 4.11
CA ILE A 16 -1.97 7.54 3.59
C ILE A 16 -2.20 9.04 3.82
N ALA A 17 -1.84 9.56 4.99
CA ALA A 17 -2.07 10.95 5.36
C ALA A 17 -1.09 11.92 4.69
N THR A 18 0.15 11.49 4.50
CA THR A 18 1.25 12.31 3.97
C THR A 18 1.53 12.09 2.49
N MET A 19 0.75 11.22 1.84
CA MET A 19 0.90 10.91 0.43
C MET A 19 1.07 12.20 -0.38
N PRO A 20 2.22 12.40 -1.06
CA PRO A 20 2.59 13.67 -1.65
C PRO A 20 1.86 13.88 -2.98
N VAL A 21 0.52 13.90 -2.94
CA VAL A 21 -0.37 13.95 -4.12
C VAL A 21 0.00 15.09 -5.05
N VAL A 22 0.16 16.28 -4.49
CA VAL A 22 0.47 17.49 -5.26
C VAL A 22 1.96 17.55 -5.63
N GLN A 23 2.85 17.16 -4.71
CA GLN A 23 4.30 17.24 -4.95
C GLN A 23 4.81 16.22 -5.96
N ARG A 24 4.16 15.06 -6.09
CA ARG A 24 4.48 14.02 -7.09
C ARG A 24 3.65 14.13 -8.38
N GLY A 25 2.78 15.14 -8.50
CA GLY A 25 1.98 15.37 -9.71
C GLY A 25 0.91 14.32 -9.97
N TYR A 26 0.46 13.59 -8.94
CA TYR A 26 -0.59 12.59 -9.09
C TYR A 26 -1.95 13.26 -9.30
N ASN A 27 -2.71 12.77 -10.27
CA ASN A 27 -4.10 13.19 -10.46
C ASN A 27 -5.03 12.57 -9.39
N PHE A 28 -6.28 13.02 -9.39
CA PHE A 28 -7.27 12.58 -8.39
C PHE A 28 -7.50 11.06 -8.42
N GLU A 29 -7.52 10.43 -9.60
CA GLU A 29 -7.73 8.99 -9.74
C GLU A 29 -6.55 8.20 -9.16
N GLN A 30 -5.32 8.57 -9.53
CA GLN A 30 -4.10 7.95 -8.99
C GLN A 30 -4.09 8.03 -7.47
N ALA A 31 -4.35 9.23 -6.93
CA ALA A 31 -4.41 9.44 -5.50
C ALA A 31 -5.53 8.64 -4.82
N SER A 32 -6.64 8.40 -5.52
CA SER A 32 -7.74 7.59 -5.00
C SER A 32 -7.36 6.12 -4.94
N TYR A 33 -6.71 5.58 -5.97
CA TYR A 33 -6.25 4.18 -6.01
C TYR A 33 -5.13 3.91 -5.00
N MET A 34 -4.18 4.83 -4.85
CA MET A 34 -3.14 4.71 -3.83
C MET A 34 -3.73 4.72 -2.41
N ARG A 35 -4.67 5.62 -2.11
CA ARG A 35 -5.35 5.65 -0.80
C ARG A 35 -6.17 4.39 -0.55
N TRP A 36 -6.82 3.87 -1.58
CA TRP A 36 -7.52 2.59 -1.49
C TRP A 36 -6.54 1.46 -1.12
N ALA A 37 -5.40 1.37 -1.80
CA ALA A 37 -4.38 0.36 -1.53
C ALA A 37 -3.86 0.43 -0.09
N GLY A 38 -3.54 1.64 0.40
CA GLY A 38 -3.12 1.84 1.79
C GLY A 38 -4.19 1.41 2.81
N ARG A 39 -5.47 1.70 2.55
CA ARG A 39 -6.58 1.26 3.42
C ARG A 39 -6.74 -0.26 3.40
N GLU A 40 -6.57 -0.87 2.25
CA GLU A 40 -6.66 -2.33 2.12
C GLU A 40 -5.52 -3.02 2.89
N VAL A 41 -4.32 -2.43 2.91
CA VAL A 41 -3.22 -2.90 3.80
C VAL A 41 -3.65 -2.90 5.26
N LEU A 42 -4.27 -1.82 5.75
CA LEU A 42 -4.75 -1.77 7.14
C LEU A 42 -5.74 -2.90 7.44
N ILE A 43 -6.64 -3.20 6.51
CA ILE A 43 -7.60 -4.30 6.65
C ILE A 43 -6.87 -5.64 6.71
N ARG A 44 -5.92 -5.89 5.81
CA ARG A 44 -5.17 -7.15 5.75
C ARG A 44 -4.30 -7.36 7.00
N LEU A 45 -3.62 -6.32 7.49
CA LEU A 45 -2.83 -6.38 8.72
C LEU A 45 -3.68 -6.72 9.95
N CYS A 46 -4.90 -6.17 10.03
CA CYS A 46 -5.84 -6.50 11.11
C CYS A 46 -6.39 -7.93 10.99
N LYS A 47 -6.54 -8.46 9.77
CA LYS A 47 -7.05 -9.83 9.53
C LYS A 47 -6.00 -10.91 9.78
N HIS A 48 -4.72 -10.57 9.65
CA HIS A 48 -3.60 -11.51 9.75
C HIS A 48 -2.55 -11.04 10.79
N PRO A 49 -2.93 -10.84 12.06
CA PRO A 49 -1.99 -10.37 13.10
C PRO A 49 -0.85 -11.35 13.38
N GLU A 50 -1.01 -12.63 13.03
CA GLU A 50 -0.02 -13.70 13.16
C GLU A 50 1.06 -13.68 12.09
N ILE A 51 0.82 -13.02 10.96
CA ILE A 51 1.76 -12.96 9.84
C ILE A 51 2.62 -11.70 10.00
N PRO A 52 3.96 -11.79 9.82
CA PRO A 52 4.81 -10.62 9.80
C PRO A 52 4.25 -9.54 8.85
N PRO A 53 4.07 -8.28 9.32
CA PRO A 53 3.44 -7.23 8.52
C PRO A 53 4.05 -7.00 7.15
N LEU A 54 5.38 -7.12 7.04
CA LEU A 54 6.09 -6.96 5.78
C LEU A 54 5.65 -8.01 4.75
N ILE A 55 5.49 -9.28 5.18
CA ILE A 55 5.02 -10.36 4.31
C ILE A 55 3.60 -10.08 3.81
N VAL A 56 2.70 -9.58 4.67
CA VAL A 56 1.33 -9.24 4.29
C VAL A 56 1.29 -8.13 3.23
N ILE A 57 2.19 -7.14 3.35
CA ILE A 57 2.26 -6.01 2.43
C ILE A 57 2.90 -6.44 1.10
N GLU A 58 3.99 -7.22 1.15
CA GLU A 58 4.67 -7.77 -0.02
C GLU A 58 3.75 -8.69 -0.82
N SER A 59 3.02 -9.60 -0.16
CA SER A 59 2.08 -10.47 -0.86
C SER A 59 0.98 -9.68 -1.57
N PHE A 60 0.48 -8.60 -0.97
CA PHE A 60 -0.50 -7.74 -1.62
C PHE A 60 0.13 -6.93 -2.77
N ARG A 61 1.38 -6.49 -2.64
CA ARG A 61 2.12 -5.84 -3.73
C ARG A 61 2.22 -6.76 -4.93
N ASP A 62 2.54 -8.02 -4.70
CA ASP A 62 2.68 -9.03 -5.76
C ASP A 62 1.33 -9.37 -6.40
N GLU A 63 0.23 -9.43 -5.62
CA GLU A 63 -1.13 -9.49 -6.15
C GLU A 63 -1.42 -8.30 -7.07
N CYS A 64 -1.15 -7.07 -6.63
CA CYS A 64 -1.36 -5.87 -7.44
C CYS A 64 -0.56 -5.90 -8.74
N ASP A 65 0.70 -6.30 -8.68
CA ASP A 65 1.56 -6.42 -9.86
C ASP A 65 0.97 -7.40 -10.89
N SER A 66 0.53 -8.56 -10.43
CA SER A 66 -0.15 -9.56 -11.26
C SER A 66 -1.43 -9.01 -11.91
N TYR A 67 -2.30 -8.38 -11.12
CA TYR A 67 -3.55 -7.80 -11.63
C TYR A 67 -3.32 -6.64 -12.61
N SER A 68 -2.22 -5.91 -12.46
CA SER A 68 -1.87 -4.82 -13.37
C SER A 68 -1.57 -5.31 -14.80
N CYS A 69 -1.20 -6.58 -14.95
CA CYS A 69 -0.87 -7.19 -16.24
C CYS A 69 -2.10 -7.79 -16.97
N VAL A 70 -3.28 -7.86 -16.34
CA VAL A 70 -4.42 -8.61 -16.88
C VAL A 70 -5.09 -7.89 -18.06
N ASN A 71 -5.37 -6.59 -17.94
CA ASN A 71 -5.96 -5.78 -19.01
C ASN A 71 -5.73 -4.28 -18.77
N PRO A 72 -5.96 -3.40 -19.77
CA PRO A 72 -5.70 -1.97 -19.62
C PRO A 72 -6.47 -1.28 -18.49
N ARG A 73 -7.69 -1.75 -18.16
CA ARG A 73 -8.50 -1.18 -17.10
C ARG A 73 -7.94 -1.51 -15.72
N THR A 74 -7.48 -2.74 -15.51
CA THR A 74 -6.85 -3.15 -14.24
C THR A 74 -5.43 -2.61 -14.14
N SER A 75 -4.73 -2.47 -15.26
CA SER A 75 -3.36 -1.95 -15.33
C SER A 75 -3.18 -0.66 -14.55
N TYR A 76 -3.98 0.36 -14.87
CA TYR A 76 -3.84 1.68 -14.25
C TYR A 76 -4.16 1.69 -12.75
N VAL A 77 -5.20 0.97 -12.34
CA VAL A 77 -5.63 0.90 -10.93
C VAL A 77 -4.56 0.23 -10.09
N PHE A 78 -4.10 -0.95 -10.52
CA PHE A 78 -3.19 -1.76 -9.74
C PHE A 78 -1.73 -1.31 -9.85
N SER A 79 -1.33 -0.61 -10.92
CA SER A 79 -0.02 0.05 -10.95
C SER A 79 0.07 1.17 -9.92
N CYS A 80 -0.97 2.00 -9.79
CA CYS A 80 -1.04 3.02 -8.74
C CYS A 80 -1.04 2.40 -7.34
N ALA A 81 -1.78 1.29 -7.16
CA ALA A 81 -1.76 0.55 -5.90
C ALA A 81 -0.36 0.03 -5.58
N LYS A 82 0.34 -0.56 -6.55
CA LYS A 82 1.71 -1.05 -6.41
C LYS A 82 2.67 0.05 -5.99
N ASP A 83 2.65 1.22 -6.62
CA ASP A 83 3.50 2.36 -6.26
C ASP A 83 3.33 2.78 -4.78
N MET A 84 2.09 2.75 -4.28
CA MET A 84 1.82 3.03 -2.86
C MET A 84 2.43 1.95 -1.95
N LEU A 85 2.31 0.68 -2.34
CA LEU A 85 2.79 -0.45 -1.54
C LEU A 85 4.32 -0.49 -1.49
N GLU A 86 4.99 -0.22 -2.60
CA GLU A 86 6.45 -0.09 -2.65
C GLU A 86 6.92 1.04 -1.73
N TRP A 87 6.25 2.19 -1.76
CA TRP A 87 6.59 3.29 -0.85
C TRP A 87 6.35 2.94 0.62
N ILE A 88 5.27 2.22 0.96
CA ILE A 88 5.04 1.74 2.33
C ILE A 88 6.15 0.76 2.76
N ILE A 89 6.55 -0.16 1.89
CA ILE A 89 7.63 -1.12 2.15
C ILE A 89 8.93 -0.36 2.44
N ASP A 90 9.29 0.61 1.58
CA ASP A 90 10.47 1.45 1.75
C ASP A 90 10.47 2.15 3.12
N LEU A 91 9.33 2.72 3.53
CA LEU A 91 9.17 3.38 4.84
C LEU A 91 9.31 2.41 6.03
N LEU A 92 9.05 1.11 5.86
CA LEU A 92 9.15 0.11 6.92
C LEU A 92 10.56 -0.46 7.09
N ILE A 93 11.34 -0.47 6.01
CA ILE A 93 12.71 -1.00 5.98
C ILE A 93 13.79 0.08 6.11
N SER A 94 13.42 1.35 5.97
CA SER A 94 14.29 2.53 6.23
C SER A 94 14.53 2.72 7.73
#